data_AF-A0A9W4W1R0-F1
#
_entry.id   AF-A0A9W4W1R0-F1
#
_cell.length_a   1.000
_cell.length_b   1.000
_cell.length_c   1.000
_cell.angle_alpha   90.00
_cell.angle_beta   90.00
_cell.angle_gamma   90.00
#
_symmetry.space_group_name_H-M   'P 1'
#
loop_
_entity.id
_entity.type
_entity.pdbx_description
1 polymer ?
#
loop_
_entity_poly.entity_id
_entity_poly.type
_entity_poly.pdbx_seq_one_letter_code
_entity_poly.pdbx_strand_id
1 'polypeptide(L)'
;MVLHQANQEQTNDRAKLIIHRLVARELARDPDLLNRARDCHRARSLQMPGRDFNHEWEELLALPVPELRRRLTCRSHKMVRLRLSSPFAAVSSLGLDDPPLRRRIWRMARRMRKSGPPSSEDPVPRPGPR
;
A
#
# COMPACT_ATOMS: atom_id res chain seq x y z
N MET A 1 -21.96 -16.74 -0.54
CA MET A 1 -20.58 -16.93 -1.05
C MET A 1 -19.74 -15.62 -1.10
N VAL A 2 -20.09 -14.56 -0.35
CA VAL A 2 -19.54 -13.19 -0.53
C VAL A 2 -18.40 -12.82 0.44
N LEU A 3 -18.37 -13.42 1.64
CA LEU A 3 -17.41 -13.09 2.69
C LEU A 3 -15.94 -13.42 2.35
N HIS A 4 -15.71 -14.47 1.56
CA HIS A 4 -14.35 -14.88 1.17
C HIS A 4 -13.69 -13.87 0.22
N GLN A 5 -14.45 -13.28 -0.71
CA GLN A 5 -13.94 -12.32 -1.69
C GLN A 5 -13.61 -10.98 -1.03
N ALA A 6 -14.52 -10.43 -0.22
CA ALA A 6 -14.28 -9.19 0.53
C ALA A 6 -13.08 -9.30 1.50
N ASN A 7 -12.85 -10.49 2.05
CA ASN A 7 -11.70 -10.78 2.89
C ASN A 7 -10.38 -10.77 2.10
N GLN A 8 -10.39 -11.34 0.89
CA GLN A 8 -9.24 -11.34 0.00
C GLN A 8 -8.89 -9.92 -0.49
N GLU A 9 -9.88 -9.12 -0.87
CA GLU A 9 -9.72 -7.72 -1.30
C GLU A 9 -9.08 -6.87 -0.21
N GLN A 10 -9.61 -6.93 1.02
CA GLN A 10 -9.03 -6.21 2.16
C GLN A 10 -7.60 -6.66 2.50
N THR A 11 -7.28 -7.93 2.30
CA THR A 11 -5.93 -8.45 2.50
C THR A 11 -5.00 -7.94 1.41
N ASN A 12 -5.47 -7.89 0.17
CA ASN A 12 -4.74 -7.36 -0.98
C ASN A 12 -4.41 -5.87 -0.79
N ASP A 13 -5.39 -5.06 -0.36
CA ASP A 13 -5.20 -3.63 -0.10
C ASP A 13 -4.19 -3.38 1.02
N ARG A 14 -4.24 -4.18 2.10
CA ARG A 14 -3.25 -4.14 3.17
C ARG A 14 -1.86 -4.53 2.67
N ALA A 15 -1.75 -5.54 1.81
CA ALA A 15 -0.48 -5.96 1.23
C ALA A 15 0.14 -4.83 0.37
N LYS A 16 -0.66 -4.18 -0.49
CA LYS A 16 -0.24 -3.01 -1.27
C LYS A 16 0.20 -1.85 -0.37
N LEU A 17 -0.52 -1.59 0.73
CA LEU A 17 -0.10 -0.57 1.69
C LEU A 17 1.25 -0.91 2.35
N ILE A 18 1.49 -2.17 2.68
CA ILE A 18 2.79 -2.62 3.22
C ILE A 18 3.90 -2.36 2.20
N ILE A 19 3.68 -2.72 0.93
CA ILE A 19 4.64 -2.45 -0.16
C ILE A 19 4.97 -0.95 -0.22
N HIS A 20 3.96 -0.08 -0.24
CA HIS A 20 4.19 1.36 -0.30
C HIS A 20 4.91 1.92 0.95
N ARG A 21 4.71 1.32 2.12
CA ARG A 21 5.49 1.66 3.32
C ARG A 21 6.96 1.26 3.20
N LEU A 22 7.25 0.15 2.52
CA LEU A 22 8.62 -0.28 2.25
C LEU A 22 9.29 0.66 1.24
N VAL A 23 8.60 0.98 0.13
CA VAL A 23 9.06 1.99 -0.85
C VAL A 23 9.30 3.35 -0.18
N ALA A 24 8.40 3.80 0.70
CA ALA A 24 8.59 5.06 1.41
C ALA A 24 9.79 5.04 2.37
N ARG A 25 10.24 3.87 2.84
CA ARG A 25 11.48 3.73 3.62
C ARG A 25 12.70 3.68 2.70
N GLU A 26 12.58 3.05 1.54
CA GLU A 26 13.62 3.01 0.51
C GLU A 26 13.91 4.41 -0.02
N LEU A 27 12.89 5.19 -0.37
CA LEU A 27 13.00 6.61 -0.77
C LEU A 27 13.73 7.49 0.25
N ALA A 28 13.70 7.13 1.53
CA ALA A 28 14.42 7.88 2.56
C ALA A 28 15.93 7.61 2.56
N ARG A 29 16.33 6.45 2.03
CA ARG A 29 17.72 5.96 2.01
C ARG A 29 18.36 6.15 0.64
N ASP A 30 17.56 6.04 -0.41
CA ASP A 30 17.96 6.16 -1.80
C ASP A 30 17.02 7.15 -2.51
N PRO A 31 17.42 8.43 -2.62
CA PRO A 31 16.69 9.43 -3.38
C PRO A 31 16.61 9.12 -4.88
N ASP A 32 17.55 8.35 -5.45
CA ASP A 32 17.57 8.03 -6.89
C ASP A 32 16.44 7.09 -7.30
N LEU A 33 15.84 6.37 -6.34
CA LEU A 33 14.61 5.64 -6.57
C LEU A 33 13.49 6.53 -7.14
N LEU A 34 13.42 7.81 -6.76
CA LEU A 34 12.44 8.75 -7.32
C LEU A 34 12.71 9.02 -8.80
N ASN A 35 13.97 9.17 -9.19
CA ASN A 35 14.35 9.39 -10.59
C ASN A 35 14.00 8.15 -11.43
N ARG A 36 14.35 6.95 -10.95
CA ARG A 36 13.97 5.68 -11.60
C ARG A 36 12.45 5.54 -11.75
N ALA A 37 11.70 5.91 -10.72
CA ALA A 37 10.24 5.88 -10.76
C ALA A 37 9.64 6.87 -11.77
N ARG A 38 10.24 8.07 -11.92
CA ARG A 38 9.85 9.05 -12.95
C ARG A 38 10.08 8.52 -14.35
N ASP A 39 11.23 7.91 -14.61
CA ASP A 39 11.55 7.36 -15.93
C ASP A 39 10.66 6.17 -16.28
N CYS A 40 10.44 5.26 -15.33
CA CYS A 40 9.49 4.16 -15.48
C CYS A 40 8.07 4.68 -15.74
N HIS A 41 7.65 5.71 -15.00
CA HIS A 41 6.34 6.34 -15.21
C HIS A 41 6.23 6.94 -16.60
N ARG A 42 7.22 7.72 -17.04
CA ARG A 42 7.24 8.32 -18.38
C ARG A 42 7.13 7.27 -19.49
N ALA A 43 7.94 6.21 -19.40
CA ALA A 43 7.89 5.10 -20.36
C ALA A 43 6.52 4.42 -20.40
N ARG A 44 5.90 4.18 -19.25
CA ARG A 44 4.57 3.56 -19.15
C ARG A 44 3.46 4.47 -19.66
N SER A 45 3.54 5.77 -19.36
CA SER A 45 2.56 6.76 -19.81
C SER A 45 2.53 6.91 -21.33
N LEU A 46 3.67 6.72 -22.00
CA LEU A 46 3.74 6.66 -23.47
C LEU A 46 3.00 5.44 -24.06
N GLN A 47 3.03 4.30 -23.37
CA GLN A 47 2.31 3.09 -23.82
C GLN A 47 0.80 3.17 -23.55
N MET A 48 0.38 4.00 -22.59
CA MET A 48 -1.02 4.13 -22.17
C MET A 48 -1.42 5.61 -22.06
N PRO A 49 -1.44 6.37 -23.17
CA PRO A 49 -1.74 7.79 -23.13
C PRO A 49 -3.18 8.07 -22.70
N GLY A 50 -3.42 9.25 -22.11
CA GLY A 50 -4.76 9.73 -21.77
C GLY A 50 -5.45 9.05 -20.59
N ARG A 51 -4.73 8.28 -19.76
CA ARG A 51 -5.27 7.72 -18.51
C ARG A 51 -5.15 8.72 -17.37
N ASP A 52 -6.23 8.95 -16.62
CA ASP A 52 -6.26 9.87 -15.47
C ASP A 52 -5.15 9.62 -14.47
N PHE A 53 -4.85 8.33 -14.20
CA PHE A 53 -3.81 7.97 -13.25
C PHE A 53 -2.41 8.40 -13.70
N ASN A 54 -2.19 8.73 -14.98
CA ASN A 54 -0.90 9.23 -15.43
C ASN A 54 -0.63 10.60 -14.84
N HIS A 55 -1.55 11.54 -15.03
CA HIS A 55 -1.45 12.89 -14.48
C HIS A 55 -1.37 12.87 -12.95
N GLU A 56 -2.18 12.02 -12.30
CA GLU A 56 -2.14 11.91 -10.84
C GLU A 56 -0.80 11.38 -10.31
N TRP A 57 -0.14 10.47 -11.04
CA TRP A 57 1.19 10.00 -10.67
C TRP A 57 2.27 11.04 -10.98
N GLU A 58 2.14 11.78 -12.07
CA GLU A 58 3.04 12.90 -12.41
C GLU A 58 3.04 13.97 -11.31
N GLU A 59 1.86 14.41 -10.86
CA GLU A 59 1.70 15.31 -9.71
C GLU A 59 2.41 14.79 -8.45
N LEU A 60 2.23 13.50 -8.14
CA LEU A 60 2.84 12.88 -6.96
C LEU A 60 4.37 12.80 -7.07
N LEU A 61 4.88 12.42 -8.24
CA LEU A 61 6.32 12.27 -8.48
C LEU A 61 7.04 13.62 -8.59
N ALA A 62 6.32 14.72 -8.78
CA ALA A 62 6.86 16.08 -8.70
C ALA A 62 7.05 16.56 -7.24
N LEU A 63 6.44 15.90 -6.26
CA LEU A 63 6.55 16.29 -4.85
C LEU A 63 7.95 16.04 -4.28
N PRO A 64 8.39 16.83 -3.28
CA PRO A 64 9.56 16.52 -2.49
C PRO A 64 9.44 15.14 -1.80
N VAL A 65 10.55 14.43 -1.66
CA VAL A 65 10.60 13.08 -1.07
C VAL A 65 9.84 12.96 0.27
N PRO A 66 9.97 13.89 1.23
CA PRO A 66 9.21 13.80 2.49
C PRO A 66 7.70 13.79 2.30
N GLU A 67 7.18 14.63 1.39
CA GLU A 67 5.75 14.73 1.12
C GLU A 67 5.25 13.53 0.32
N LEU A 68 6.00 13.12 -0.70
CA LEU A 68 5.69 11.90 -1.46
C LEU A 68 5.59 10.67 -0.54
N ARG A 69 6.51 10.51 0.43
CA ARG A 69 6.47 9.41 1.42
C ARG A 69 5.19 9.45 2.26
N ARG A 70 4.75 10.64 2.70
CA ARG A 70 3.47 10.79 3.41
C ARG A 70 2.30 10.38 2.53
N ARG A 71 2.28 10.81 1.26
CA ARG A 71 1.23 10.47 0.29
C ARG A 71 1.16 8.96 0.00
N LEU A 72 2.29 8.30 -0.26
CA LEU A 72 2.34 6.85 -0.55
C LEU A 72 1.72 5.99 0.57
N THR A 73 1.86 6.43 1.81
CA THR A 73 1.38 5.71 3.00
C THR A 73 -0.02 6.12 3.45
N CYS A 74 -0.60 7.16 2.86
CA CYS A 74 -1.94 7.65 3.17
C CYS A 74 -3.04 6.68 2.72
N ARG A 75 -4.11 6.51 3.52
CA ARG A 75 -5.22 5.60 3.23
C ARG A 75 -6.39 6.26 2.50
N SER A 76 -6.17 7.39 1.82
CA SER A 76 -7.22 8.06 1.05
C SER A 76 -7.69 7.21 -0.13
N HIS A 77 -8.94 7.40 -0.56
CA HIS A 77 -9.51 6.70 -1.71
C HIS A 77 -8.68 6.87 -2.99
N LYS A 78 -8.21 8.10 -3.27
CA LYS A 78 -7.27 8.41 -4.37
C LYS A 78 -6.02 7.50 -4.32
N MET A 79 -5.37 7.42 -3.15
CA MET A 79 -4.16 6.61 -3.01
C MET A 79 -4.43 5.11 -3.07
N VAL A 80 -5.57 4.63 -2.57
CA VAL A 80 -5.96 3.21 -2.70
C VAL A 80 -6.05 2.82 -4.18
N ARG A 81 -6.70 3.65 -5.00
CA ARG A 81 -6.78 3.45 -6.46
C ARG A 81 -5.40 3.49 -7.12
N LEU A 82 -4.60 4.51 -6.82
CA LEU A 82 -3.29 4.70 -7.46
C LEU A 82 -2.28 3.57 -7.18
N ARG A 83 -2.40 2.87 -6.04
CA ARG A 83 -1.57 1.70 -5.73
C ARG A 83 -1.64 0.59 -6.80
N LEU A 84 -2.74 0.52 -7.56
CA LEU A 84 -2.90 -0.46 -8.64
C LEU A 84 -1.94 -0.21 -9.81
N SER A 85 -1.57 1.04 -10.03
CA SER A 85 -0.75 1.49 -11.15
C SER A 85 0.61 2.03 -10.70
N SER A 86 1.08 1.65 -9.51
CA SER A 86 2.28 2.25 -8.93
C SER A 86 3.53 2.03 -9.79
N PRO A 87 4.31 3.09 -10.09
CA PRO A 87 5.56 2.97 -10.84
C PRO A 87 6.69 2.34 -10.00
N PHE A 88 6.58 2.34 -8.67
CA PHE A 88 7.63 1.86 -7.77
C PHE A 88 7.78 0.33 -7.75
N ALA A 89 6.75 -0.42 -8.13
CA ALA A 89 6.79 -1.87 -8.09
C ALA A 89 7.92 -2.45 -8.96
N ALA A 90 8.15 -1.84 -10.14
CA ALA A 90 9.12 -2.30 -11.13
C ALA A 90 10.55 -1.79 -10.87
N VAL A 91 10.72 -0.72 -10.09
CA VAL A 91 12.03 -0.05 -9.92
C VAL A 91 12.60 -0.15 -8.52
N SER A 92 11.82 -0.64 -7.54
CA SER A 92 12.30 -0.85 -6.17
C SER A 92 13.38 -1.92 -6.13
N SER A 93 14.48 -1.63 -5.44
CA SER A 93 15.58 -2.56 -5.22
C SER A 93 15.25 -3.61 -4.15
N LEU A 94 14.07 -3.56 -3.53
CA LEU A 94 13.64 -4.48 -2.48
C LEU A 94 13.21 -5.86 -3.00
N GLY A 95 13.21 -6.07 -4.31
CA GLY A 95 12.74 -7.32 -4.92
C GLY A 95 11.25 -7.53 -4.66
N LEU A 96 10.40 -6.53 -4.92
CA LEU A 96 8.96 -6.59 -4.65
C LEU A 96 8.23 -7.71 -5.42
N ASP A 97 8.86 -8.23 -6.48
CA ASP A 97 8.40 -9.38 -7.25
C ASP A 97 8.90 -10.73 -6.72
N ASP A 98 9.79 -10.75 -5.72
CA ASP A 98 10.32 -11.96 -5.11
C ASP A 98 9.21 -12.77 -4.38
N PRO A 99 8.95 -14.04 -4.77
CA PRO A 99 7.86 -14.83 -4.18
C PRO A 99 7.95 -15.04 -2.65
N PRO A 100 9.13 -15.33 -2.04
CA PRO A 100 9.33 -15.29 -0.59
C PRO A 100 8.89 -13.98 0.08
N LEU A 101 9.32 -12.83 -0.46
CA LEU A 101 8.93 -11.52 0.09
C LEU A 101 7.41 -11.32 -0.01
N ARG A 102 6.81 -11.61 -1.16
CA ARG A 102 5.36 -11.49 -1.36
C ARG A 102 4.57 -12.36 -0.39
N ARG A 103 5.02 -13.61 -0.13
CA ARG A 103 4.42 -14.49 0.90
C ARG A 103 4.53 -13.89 2.31
N ARG A 104 5.66 -13.26 2.65
CA ARG A 104 5.83 -12.58 3.95
C ARG A 104 4.89 -11.38 4.09
N ILE A 105 4.80 -10.55 3.06
CA ILE A 105 3.90 -9.38 3.02
C ILE A 105 2.44 -9.83 3.19
N TRP A 106 2.02 -10.86 2.47
CA TRP A 106 0.65 -11.36 2.55
C TRP A 106 0.31 -11.93 3.93
N ARG A 107 1.24 -12.67 4.56
CA ARG A 107 1.08 -13.12 5.95
C ARG A 107 0.93 -11.96 6.93
N MET A 108 1.73 -10.91 6.79
CA MET A 108 1.61 -9.70 7.61
C MET A 108 0.26 -9.01 7.42
N ALA A 109 -0.17 -8.84 6.16
CA ALA A 109 -1.46 -8.24 5.82
C ALA A 109 -2.64 -9.00 6.45
N ARG A 110 -2.61 -10.34 6.41
CA ARG A 110 -3.62 -11.20 7.06
C ARG A 110 -3.62 -11.05 8.59
N ARG A 111 -2.45 -10.99 9.22
CA ARG A 111 -2.34 -10.86 10.69
C ARG A 111 -2.90 -9.54 11.19
N MET A 112 -2.62 -8.43 10.48
CA MET A 112 -3.14 -7.10 10.82
C MET A 112 -4.67 -6.98 10.71
N ARG A 113 -5.37 -7.98 10.15
CA ARG A 113 -6.84 -8.07 10.22
C ARG A 113 -7.33 -8.71 11.51
N LYS A 114 -6.58 -9.67 12.05
CA LYS A 114 -6.93 -10.40 13.27
C LYS A 114 -6.74 -9.57 14.55
N SER A 115 -5.99 -8.47 14.46
CA SER A 115 -5.73 -7.54 15.57
C SER A 115 -6.59 -6.27 15.50
N GLY A 116 -7.84 -6.37 15.00
CA GLY A 116 -8.85 -5.32 15.23
C GLY A 116 -9.07 -5.11 16.75
N PRO A 117 -9.67 -3.98 17.17
CA PRO A 117 -9.71 -3.60 18.60
C PRO A 117 -10.20 -4.77 19.46
N PRO A 118 -9.67 -4.94 20.69
CA PRO A 118 -10.22 -5.93 21.61
C PRO A 118 -11.73 -5.70 21.65
N SER A 119 -12.52 -6.75 21.38
CA SER A 119 -13.95 -6.70 21.61
C SER A 119 -14.15 -6.25 23.04
N SER A 120 -14.60 -5.01 23.22
CA SER A 120 -15.05 -4.49 24.49
C SER A 120 -16.37 -5.16 24.84
N GLU A 121 -16.32 -6.45 25.13
CA GLU A 121 -17.36 -7.22 25.81
C GLU A 121 -16.62 -8.14 26.77
N ASP A 122 -15.97 -7.53 27.76
CA ASP A 122 -15.84 -8.22 29.05
C ASP A 122 -17.27 -8.39 29.59
N PRO A 123 -17.71 -9.61 29.92
CA PRO A 123 -19.03 -9.81 30.52
C PRO A 123 -19.04 -9.09 31.87
N VAL A 124 -19.92 -8.10 32.00
CA VAL A 124 -20.24 -7.45 33.28
C VAL A 124 -20.57 -8.56 34.30
N PRO A 125 -19.84 -8.67 35.43
CA PRO A 125 -20.19 -9.64 36.46
C PRO A 125 -21.55 -9.25 37.02
N ARG A 126 -22.53 -10.16 36.89
CA ARG A 126 -23.86 -9.99 37.49
C ARG A 126 -23.71 -9.86 39.00
N PRO A 127 -24.31 -8.88 39.67
CA PRO A 127 -24.37 -8.88 41.12
C PRO A 127 -25.19 -10.09 41.57
N GLY A 128 -24.58 -10.92 42.43
CA GLY A 128 -25.23 -12.09 43.03
C GLY A 128 -26.47 -11.71 43.85
N PRO A 129 -27.41 -12.65 44.04
CA PRO A 129 -28.66 -12.36 44.71
C PRO A 129 -28.40 -12.00 46.17
N ARG A 130 -29.09 -10.96 46.66
CA ARG A 130 -29.26 -10.70 48.08
C ARG A 130 -30.56 -11.36 48.56
#